data_AF-A0A7L4PM98-F1
#
_entry.id   AF-A0A7L4PM98-F1
#
_cell.length_a   1.000
_cell.length_b   1.000
_cell.length_c   1.000
_cell.angle_alpha   90.00
_cell.angle_beta   90.00
_cell.angle_gamma   90.00
#
_symmetry.space_group_name_H-M   'P 1'
#
loop_
_entity.id
_entity.type
_entity.pdbx_description
1 polymer ?
#
loop_
_entity_poly.entity_id
_entity_poly.type
_entity_poly.pdbx_seq_one_letter_code
_entity_poly.pdbx_strand_id
1 'polypeptide(L)'
;GTHSVGLFSQGGQAAIIAEDIGRHNALDKAIGHCLSHDQPLEDLFAASTGRISSDMALKCSRAQIPLIVSRGATTSLALAIAEKTGLSIVGFARGRRMNVYTNSHRIKGLE
;
A
#
# COMPACT_ATOMS: atom_id res chain seq x y z
N GLY A 1 -16.81 8.30 9.17
CA GLY A 1 -15.83 7.24 9.44
C GLY A 1 -14.50 7.64 8.83
N THR A 2 -13.39 7.22 9.43
CA THR A 2 -12.03 7.55 8.97
C THR A 2 -11.38 6.36 8.26
N HIS A 3 -10.29 6.64 7.54
CA HIS A 3 -9.38 5.69 6.95
C HIS A 3 -7.97 5.92 7.50
N SER A 4 -7.29 4.82 7.81
CA SER A 4 -5.87 4.83 8.18
C SER A 4 -5.03 4.20 7.07
N VAL A 5 -3.84 4.77 6.85
CA VAL A 5 -2.77 4.21 6.02
C VAL A 5 -1.48 4.24 6.83
N GLY A 6 -0.81 3.10 6.94
CA GLY A 6 0.53 3.03 7.53
C GLY A 6 1.58 2.62 6.51
N LEU A 7 2.80 3.12 6.70
CA LEU A 7 3.99 2.67 5.98
C LEU A 7 4.86 1.88 6.95
N PHE A 8 5.23 0.67 6.56
CA PHE A 8 5.89 -0.30 7.42
C PHE A 8 7.16 -0.83 6.76
N SER A 9 8.21 -1.02 7.56
CA SER A 9 9.41 -1.73 7.11
C SER A 9 9.11 -3.21 6.89
N GLN A 10 10.01 -3.92 6.20
CA GLN A 10 9.93 -5.37 6.06
C GLN A 10 9.83 -6.12 7.40
N GLY A 11 10.42 -5.57 8.47
CA GLY A 11 10.33 -6.11 9.83
C GLY A 11 8.98 -5.87 10.53
N GLY A 12 8.04 -5.19 9.88
CA GLY A 12 6.72 -4.84 10.43
C GLY A 12 6.73 -3.62 11.34
N GLN A 13 7.85 -2.88 11.44
CA GLN A 13 7.90 -1.64 12.19
C GLN A 13 7.21 -0.52 11.41
N ALA A 14 6.28 0.18 12.05
CA ALA A 14 5.64 1.34 11.44
C ALA A 14 6.63 2.52 11.38
N ALA A 15 6.88 3.04 10.18
CA ALA A 15 7.54 4.35 10.01
C ALA A 15 6.56 5.49 10.34
N ILE A 16 5.29 5.32 9.92
CA ILE A 16 4.20 6.27 10.19
C ILE A 16 2.85 5.56 10.04
N ILE A 17 1.86 6.00 10.81
CA ILE A 17 0.44 5.71 10.57
C ILE A 17 -0.28 7.04 10.49
N ALA A 18 -0.95 7.29 9.36
CA ALA A 18 -1.70 8.51 9.11
C ALA A 18 -3.19 8.20 8.97
N GLU A 19 -4.02 9.09 9.51
CA GLU A 19 -5.47 9.01 9.43
C GLU A 19 -6.06 10.20 8.69
N ASP A 20 -7.15 9.95 7.97
CA ASP A 20 -7.97 10.98 7.35
C ASP A 20 -9.39 10.48 7.09
N ILE A 21 -10.32 11.39 6.79
CA ILE A 21 -11.65 11.00 6.29
C ILE A 21 -11.52 10.31 4.92
N GLY A 22 -10.60 10.77 4.08
CA GLY A 22 -10.30 10.20 2.77
C GLY A 22 -9.10 9.26 2.77
N ARG A 23 -9.24 8.04 2.26
CA ARG A 23 -8.12 7.08 2.13
C ARG A 23 -6.95 7.60 1.28
N HIS A 24 -7.24 8.47 0.30
CA HIS A 24 -6.23 9.10 -0.54
C HIS A 24 -5.37 10.07 0.27
N ASN A 25 -6.03 10.94 1.06
CA ASN A 25 -5.36 11.89 1.94
C ASN A 25 -4.54 11.16 3.03
N ALA A 26 -5.05 10.05 3.58
CA ALA A 26 -4.31 9.25 4.54
C ALA A 26 -3.00 8.71 3.92
N LEU A 27 -3.04 8.24 2.66
CA LEU A 27 -1.85 7.81 1.93
C LEU A 27 -0.91 8.99 1.65
N ASP A 28 -1.44 10.12 1.19
CA ASP A 28 -0.64 11.32 0.88
C ASP A 28 0.09 11.85 2.13
N LYS A 29 -0.57 11.86 3.29
CA LYS A 29 0.05 12.22 4.58
C LYS A 29 1.19 11.27 4.94
N ALA A 30 0.98 9.96 4.78
CA ALA A 30 2.00 8.96 5.09
C ALA A 30 3.23 9.10 4.17
N ILE A 31 3.02 9.27 2.86
CA ILE A 31 4.08 9.52 1.89
C ILE A 31 4.81 10.83 2.21
N GLY A 32 4.05 11.92 2.40
CA GLY A 32 4.60 13.24 2.70
C GLY A 32 5.43 13.26 3.98
N HIS A 33 5.01 12.51 5.01
CA HIS A 33 5.78 12.34 6.24
C HIS A 33 7.15 11.71 5.96
N CYS A 34 7.20 10.58 5.25
CA CYS A 34 8.46 9.91 4.92
C CYS A 34 9.38 10.80 4.07
N LEU A 35 8.84 11.50 3.07
CA LEU A 35 9.60 12.44 2.26
C LEU A 35 10.17 13.61 3.08
N SER A 36 9.44 14.09 4.09
CA SER A 36 9.89 15.18 4.95
C SER A 36 10.95 14.75 5.98
N HIS A 37 11.17 13.44 6.14
CA HIS A 37 12.12 12.86 7.09
C HIS A 37 13.19 12.01 6.39
N ASP A 38 13.39 12.20 5.08
CA ASP A 38 14.37 11.48 4.26
C ASP A 38 14.29 9.94 4.40
N GLN A 39 13.09 9.42 4.65
CA GLN A 39 12.87 8.00 4.82
C GLN A 39 12.66 7.33 3.44
N PRO A 40 13.50 6.36 3.04
CA PRO A 40 13.38 5.69 1.75
C PRO A 40 12.08 4.88 1.69
N LEU A 41 11.22 5.21 0.72
CA LEU A 41 9.89 4.61 0.56
C LEU A 41 9.95 3.26 -0.14
N GLU A 42 11.01 3.01 -0.91
CA GLU A 42 11.30 1.73 -1.57
C GLU A 42 11.53 0.57 -0.60
N ASP A 43 11.92 0.87 0.65
CA ASP A 43 12.13 -0.10 1.73
C ASP A 43 10.87 -0.35 2.57
N LEU A 44 9.77 0.33 2.26
CA LEU A 44 8.52 0.29 3.01
C LEU A 44 7.38 -0.32 2.19
N PHE A 45 6.37 -0.87 2.86
CA PHE A 45 5.10 -1.22 2.24
C PHE A 45 3.95 -0.45 2.86
N ALA A 46 2.93 -0.16 2.05
CA ALA A 46 1.72 0.52 2.50
C ALA A 46 0.66 -0.48 2.97
N ALA A 47 0.02 -0.22 4.11
CA ALA A 47 -1.17 -0.93 4.55
C ALA A 47 -2.34 0.05 4.69
N SER A 48 -3.45 -0.19 4.01
CA SER A 48 -4.63 0.69 3.99
C SER A 48 -5.88 -0.01 4.51
N THR A 49 -6.72 0.74 5.22
CA THR A 49 -8.06 0.31 5.62
C THR A 49 -9.10 0.40 4.49
N GLY A 50 -8.85 1.20 3.45
CA GLY A 50 -9.77 1.47 2.35
C GLY A 50 -9.45 0.70 1.08
N ARG A 51 -10.36 0.71 0.08
CA ARG A 51 -10.13 0.08 -1.23
C ARG A 51 -8.92 0.67 -1.96
N ILE A 52 -8.19 -0.17 -2.69
CA ILE A 52 -7.09 0.26 -3.57
C ILE A 52 -7.69 0.69 -4.90
N SER A 53 -7.78 2.00 -5.12
CA SER A 53 -8.16 2.59 -6.42
C SER A 53 -6.94 2.84 -7.30
N SER A 54 -7.17 3.13 -8.58
CA SER A 54 -6.12 3.50 -9.54
C SER A 54 -5.22 4.62 -9.04
N ASP A 55 -5.79 5.68 -8.44
CA ASP A 55 -5.02 6.78 -7.87
C ASP A 55 -4.09 6.33 -6.72
N MET A 56 -4.55 5.42 -5.85
CA MET A 56 -3.71 4.89 -4.77
C MET A 56 -2.56 4.07 -5.33
N ALA A 57 -2.82 3.23 -6.34
CA ALA A 57 -1.79 2.46 -7.00
C ALA A 57 -0.76 3.36 -7.71
N LEU A 58 -1.22 4.43 -8.39
CA LEU A 58 -0.33 5.42 -9.02
C LEU A 58 0.51 6.14 -7.98
N LYS A 59 -0.06 6.57 -6.86
CA LYS A 59 0.67 7.24 -5.77
C LYS A 59 1.76 6.34 -5.19
N CYS A 60 1.44 5.10 -4.86
CA CYS A 60 2.45 4.13 -4.40
C CYS A 60 3.56 3.91 -5.44
N SER A 61 3.19 3.69 -6.70
CA SER A 61 4.15 3.45 -7.78
C SER A 61 5.07 4.66 -8.01
N ARG A 62 4.52 5.87 -8.03
CA ARG A 62 5.29 7.11 -8.18
C ARG A 62 6.20 7.38 -6.99
N ALA A 63 5.74 7.05 -5.79
CA ALA A 63 6.49 7.14 -4.56
C ALA A 63 7.48 5.97 -4.35
N GLN A 64 7.62 5.09 -5.35
CA GLN A 64 8.49 3.90 -5.31
C GLN A 64 8.18 2.90 -4.19
N ILE A 65 6.97 2.94 -3.61
CA ILE A 65 6.51 1.95 -2.64
C ILE A 65 6.26 0.61 -3.38
N PRO A 66 6.98 -0.47 -3.09
CA PRO A 66 6.90 -1.72 -3.86
C PRO A 66 5.63 -2.54 -3.65
N LEU A 67 4.92 -2.33 -2.53
CA LEU A 67 3.78 -3.15 -2.11
C LEU A 67 2.72 -2.30 -1.41
N ILE A 68 1.46 -2.49 -1.82
CA ILE A 68 0.29 -2.00 -1.08
C ILE A 68 -0.64 -3.16 -0.69
N VAL A 69 -0.98 -3.20 0.59
CA VAL A 69 -1.88 -4.16 1.21
C VAL A 69 -3.14 -3.44 1.67
N SER A 70 -4.30 -4.06 1.48
CA SER A 70 -5.57 -3.50 1.94
C SER A 70 -6.52 -4.53 2.54
N ARG A 71 -7.29 -4.09 3.54
CA ARG A 71 -8.46 -4.83 4.06
C ARG A 71 -9.66 -4.84 3.10
N GLY A 72 -9.67 -3.94 2.12
CA GLY A 72 -10.72 -3.74 1.14
C GLY A 72 -10.42 -4.37 -0.23
N ALA A 73 -11.36 -4.19 -1.14
CA ALA A 73 -11.24 -4.61 -2.53
C ALA A 73 -10.27 -3.72 -3.33
N THR A 74 -9.82 -4.24 -4.47
CA THR A 74 -8.99 -3.53 -5.46
C THR A 74 -9.77 -3.37 -6.77
N THR A 75 -9.60 -2.24 -7.46
CA THR A 75 -10.24 -2.02 -8.77
C THR A 75 -9.42 -2.59 -9.92
N SER A 76 -10.06 -3.02 -11.01
CA SER A 76 -9.36 -3.58 -12.19
C SER A 76 -8.33 -2.61 -12.78
N LEU A 77 -8.61 -1.31 -12.76
CA LEU A 77 -7.64 -0.31 -13.22
C LEU A 77 -6.41 -0.21 -12.31
N ALA A 78 -6.58 -0.37 -10.98
CA ALA A 78 -5.44 -0.44 -10.07
C ALA A 78 -4.55 -1.66 -10.38
N LEU A 79 -5.16 -2.81 -10.70
CA LEU A 79 -4.42 -4.00 -11.14
C LEU A 79 -3.65 -3.74 -12.43
N ALA A 80 -4.29 -3.14 -13.44
CA ALA A 80 -3.64 -2.81 -14.70
C ALA A 80 -2.46 -1.83 -14.53
N ILE A 81 -2.57 -0.87 -13.61
CA ILE A 81 -1.45 0.02 -13.25
C ILE A 81 -0.34 -0.79 -12.59
N ALA A 82 -0.68 -1.66 -11.65
CA ALA A 82 0.27 -2.44 -10.88
C ALA A 82 1.08 -3.41 -11.75
N GLU A 83 0.44 -4.07 -12.73
CA GLU A 83 1.15 -4.91 -13.71
C GLU A 83 2.15 -4.10 -14.54
N LYS A 84 1.79 -2.88 -14.96
CA LYS A 84 2.68 -2.02 -15.77
C LYS A 84 3.83 -1.38 -14.98
N THR A 85 3.61 -1.14 -13.69
CA THR A 85 4.57 -0.43 -12.82
C THR A 85 5.40 -1.38 -11.96
N GLY A 86 5.06 -2.66 -11.96
CA GLY A 86 5.66 -3.64 -11.07
C GLY A 86 5.22 -3.50 -9.62
N LEU A 87 4.14 -2.77 -9.28
CA LEU A 87 3.61 -2.68 -7.92
C LEU A 87 2.96 -4.00 -7.50
N SER A 88 3.26 -4.51 -6.30
CA SER A 88 2.52 -5.63 -5.71
C SER A 88 1.25 -5.14 -5.05
N ILE A 89 0.10 -5.76 -5.36
CA ILE A 89 -1.17 -5.47 -4.71
C ILE A 89 -1.70 -6.70 -3.96
N VAL A 90 -2.02 -6.48 -2.68
CA VAL A 90 -2.75 -7.42 -1.84
C VAL A 90 -4.07 -6.78 -1.39
N GLY A 91 -5.18 -7.46 -1.60
CA GLY A 91 -6.50 -7.04 -1.13
C GLY A 91 -7.13 -8.06 -0.19
N PHE A 92 -8.22 -7.65 0.47
CA PHE A 92 -8.95 -8.47 1.45
C PHE A 92 -8.08 -9.11 2.55
N ALA A 93 -6.97 -8.46 2.92
CA ALA A 93 -6.07 -8.94 3.97
C ALA A 93 -6.77 -8.92 5.34
N ARG A 94 -6.95 -10.09 5.96
CA ARG A 94 -7.56 -10.28 7.29
C ARG A 94 -6.98 -11.51 7.99
N GLY A 95 -6.35 -11.28 9.15
CA GLY A 95 -5.76 -12.36 9.95
C GLY A 95 -4.73 -13.14 9.13
N ARG A 96 -5.00 -14.43 8.88
CA ARG A 96 -4.14 -15.33 8.09
C ARG A 96 -4.59 -15.50 6.63
N ARG A 97 -5.47 -14.63 6.12
CA ARG A 97 -5.98 -14.70 4.75
C ARG A 97 -5.75 -13.40 4.02
N MET A 98 -5.41 -13.49 2.74
CA MET A 98 -5.25 -12.36 1.84
C MET A 98 -5.33 -12.81 0.38
N ASN A 99 -5.64 -11.89 -0.52
CA ASN A 99 -5.61 -12.13 -1.96
C ASN A 99 -4.46 -11.35 -2.58
N VAL A 100 -3.47 -12.05 -3.11
CA VAL A 100 -2.40 -11.44 -3.89
C VAL A 100 -2.86 -11.32 -5.34
N TYR A 101 -2.90 -10.09 -5.86
CA TYR A 101 -3.44 -9.85 -7.20
C TYR A 101 -2.34 -9.67 -8.26
N THR A 102 -1.22 -9.02 -7.91
CA THR A 102 -0.15 -8.67 -8.85
C THR A 102 1.21 -8.86 -8.21
N ASN A 103 2.24 -9.14 -9.03
CA ASN A 103 3.65 -9.15 -8.63
C ASN A 103 3.93 -9.93 -7.31
N SER A 104 3.45 -11.18 -7.24
CA SER A 104 3.51 -12.01 -6.02
C SER A 104 4.94 -12.37 -5.58
N HIS A 105 5.93 -12.24 -6.46
CA HIS A 105 7.34 -12.56 -6.20
C HIS A 105 7.98 -11.81 -5.01
N ARG A 106 7.37 -10.72 -4.54
CA ARG A 106 7.83 -9.98 -3.34
C ARG A 106 7.33 -10.56 -2.02
N ILE A 107 6.36 -11.46 -2.05
CA ILE A 107 5.69 -11.99 -0.84
C ILE A 107 6.20 -13.40 -0.59
N LYS A 108 6.79 -13.61 0.59
CA LYS A 108 7.29 -14.92 1.04
C LYS A 108 6.20 -15.68 1.82
N GLY A 109 6.28 -17.01 1.82
CA GLY A 109 5.37 -17.85 2.60
C GLY A 109 3.95 -17.94 2.04
N LEU A 110 3.82 -17.89 0.71
CA LEU A 110 2.55 -18.13 0.01
C LEU A 110 2.26 -19.63 -0.24
N GLU A 111 3.23 -20.49 0.05
CA GLU A 111 3.16 -21.95 -0.07
C GLU A 111 2.57 -22.61 1.18
#